data_AF-A0A7X4BMC1-F1
#
_entry.id   AF-A0A7X4BMC1-F1
#
_cell.length_a   1.000
_cell.length_b   1.000
_cell.length_c   1.000
_cell.angle_alpha   90.00
_cell.angle_beta   90.00
_cell.angle_gamma   90.00
#
_symmetry.space_group_name_H-M   'P 1'
#
loop_
_entity.id
_entity.type
_entity.pdbx_description
1 polymer ?
#
loop_
_entity_poly.entity_id
_entity_poly.type
_entity_poly.pdbx_seq_one_letter_code
_entity_poly.pdbx_strand_id
1 'polypeptide(L)'
;MLSQEQLARAQGRASVSAELHALCLQGRRLDEALLDHHEQRCRQDHGERLEILHSLGRQPDPHLHHYLQGQLERLKLVRSALQRGRDPGLSAGVREGDAHAS
;
A
#
# COMPACT_ATOMS: atom_id res chain seq x y z
N MET A 1 -28.91 -4.97 3.69
CA MET A 1 -27.88 -5.91 4.20
C MET A 1 -26.65 -5.77 3.32
N LEU A 2 -25.46 -5.59 3.89
CA LEU A 2 -24.22 -5.61 3.11
C LEU A 2 -23.89 -7.05 2.74
N SER A 3 -23.39 -7.28 1.52
CA SER A 3 -22.88 -8.60 1.12
C SER A 3 -21.63 -8.95 1.93
N GLN A 4 -21.33 -10.25 2.04
CA GLN A 4 -20.12 -10.73 2.72
C GLN A 4 -18.84 -10.15 2.09
N GLU A 5 -18.86 -9.91 0.76
CA GLU A 5 -17.78 -9.22 0.06
C GLU A 5 -17.65 -7.75 0.48
N GLN A 6 -18.76 -7.02 0.63
CA GLN A 6 -18.72 -5.62 1.09
C GLN A 6 -18.17 -5.53 2.51
N LEU A 7 -18.50 -6.49 3.37
CA LEU A 7 -17.94 -6.62 4.72
C LEU A 7 -16.43 -6.93 4.70
N ALA A 8 -15.98 -7.84 3.85
CA ALA A 8 -14.55 -8.14 3.69
C ALA A 8 -13.76 -6.92 3.17
N ARG A 9 -14.32 -6.17 2.20
CA ARG A 9 -13.71 -4.91 1.70
C ARG A 9 -13.68 -3.83 2.78
N ALA A 10 -14.70 -3.78 3.64
CA ALA A 10 -14.72 -2.89 4.80
C ALA A 10 -13.72 -3.28 5.90
N GLN A 11 -13.37 -4.56 6.05
CA GLN A 11 -12.44 -5.06 7.10
C GLN A 11 -10.96 -4.77 6.81
N GLY A 12 -10.61 -4.46 5.57
CA GLY A 12 -9.31 -3.92 5.21
C GLY A 12 -8.46 -4.89 4.40
N ARG A 13 -7.84 -4.33 3.36
CA ARG A 13 -6.85 -5.04 2.54
C ARG A 13 -5.45 -4.87 3.14
N ALA A 14 -4.53 -5.69 2.66
CA ALA A 14 -3.11 -5.51 2.94
C ALA A 14 -2.68 -4.08 2.58
N SER A 15 -1.75 -3.52 3.33
CA SER A 15 -1.18 -2.22 2.99
C SER A 15 -0.39 -2.32 1.70
N VAL A 16 -0.30 -1.21 0.96
CA VAL A 16 0.54 -1.12 -0.24
C VAL A 16 1.98 -1.49 0.07
N SER A 17 2.50 -1.09 1.24
CA SER A 17 3.83 -1.51 1.70
C SER A 17 3.98 -3.03 1.77
N ALA A 18 3.01 -3.73 2.34
CA ALA A 18 3.06 -5.18 2.46
C ALA A 18 3.01 -5.87 1.09
N GLU A 19 2.17 -5.36 0.18
CA GLU A 19 2.06 -5.90 -1.17
C GLU A 19 3.31 -5.66 -2.01
N LEU A 20 3.83 -4.43 -2.02
CA LEU A 20 5.06 -4.11 -2.74
C LEU A 20 6.25 -4.89 -2.18
N HIS A 21 6.33 -5.05 -0.86
CA HIS A 21 7.35 -5.90 -0.23
C HIS A 21 7.23 -7.36 -0.69
N ALA A 22 6.03 -7.93 -0.72
CA ALA A 22 5.81 -9.29 -1.20
C ALA A 22 6.23 -9.46 -2.67
N LEU A 23 5.97 -8.47 -3.51
CA LEU A 23 6.41 -8.46 -4.91
C LEU A 23 7.94 -8.42 -5.02
N CYS A 24 8.61 -7.60 -4.20
CA CYS A 24 10.07 -7.57 -4.14
C CYS A 24 10.65 -8.93 -3.71
N LEU A 25 10.07 -9.58 -2.70
CA LEU A 25 10.49 -10.92 -2.24
C LEU A 25 10.31 -11.99 -3.34
N GLN A 26 9.33 -11.82 -4.22
CA GLN A 26 9.13 -12.69 -5.38
C GLN A 26 10.09 -12.39 -6.55
N GLY A 27 11.03 -11.45 -6.38
CA GLY A 27 11.94 -11.01 -7.44
C GLY A 27 11.24 -10.22 -8.55
N ARG A 28 10.00 -9.76 -8.33
CA ARG A 28 9.29 -8.94 -9.30
C ARG A 28 9.83 -7.52 -9.27
N ARG A 29 10.12 -6.98 -10.45
CA ARG A 29 10.48 -5.57 -10.59
C ARG A 29 9.25 -4.71 -10.35
N LEU A 30 9.46 -3.64 -9.60
CA LEU A 30 8.47 -2.59 -9.46
C LEU A 30 8.67 -1.62 -10.62
N ASP A 31 7.60 -1.35 -11.36
CA ASP A 31 7.57 -0.38 -12.43
C ASP A 31 6.46 0.65 -12.21
N GLU A 32 6.46 1.69 -13.03
CA GLU A 32 5.52 2.81 -12.92
C GLU A 32 4.06 2.36 -13.04
N ALA A 33 3.77 1.43 -13.97
CA ALA A 33 2.43 0.92 -14.22
C ALA A 33 1.87 0.16 -13.01
N LEU A 34 2.70 -0.63 -12.33
CA LEU A 34 2.35 -1.30 -11.10
C LEU A 34 2.06 -0.29 -9.98
N LEU A 35 2.88 0.74 -9.82
CA LEU A 35 2.66 1.78 -8.80
C LEU A 35 1.38 2.55 -9.06
N ASP A 36 1.09 2.90 -10.32
CA ASP A 36 -0.16 3.54 -10.73
C ASP A 36 -1.37 2.65 -10.42
N HIS A 37 -1.26 1.34 -10.68
CA HIS A 37 -2.32 0.38 -10.34
C HIS A 37 -2.60 0.38 -8.83
N HIS A 38 -1.56 0.34 -7.99
CA HIS A 38 -1.73 0.40 -6.54
C HIS A 38 -2.32 1.74 -6.07
N GLU A 39 -1.92 2.86 -6.69
CA GLU A 39 -2.48 4.18 -6.39
C GLU A 39 -3.98 4.24 -6.71
N GLN A 40 -4.38 3.82 -7.90
CA GLN A 40 -5.78 3.80 -8.32
C GLN A 40 -6.61 2.90 -7.40
N ARG A 41 -6.10 1.70 -7.10
CA ARG A 41 -6.78 0.74 -6.24
C ARG A 41 -6.95 1.28 -4.82
N CYS A 42 -5.95 1.94 -4.25
CA CYS A 42 -6.07 2.58 -2.93
C CYS A 42 -7.17 3.63 -2.88
N ARG A 43 -7.28 4.47 -3.92
CA ARG A 43 -8.33 5.49 -4.01
C ARG A 43 -9.72 4.86 -4.15
N GLN A 44 -9.83 3.81 -4.96
CA GLN A 44 -11.06 3.05 -5.14
C GLN A 44 -11.51 2.38 -3.84
N ASP A 45 -10.63 1.60 -3.19
CA ASP A 45 -10.94 0.92 -1.93
C ASP A 45 -11.37 1.93 -0.84
N HIS A 46 -10.76 3.12 -0.82
CA HIS A 46 -11.16 4.19 0.09
C HIS A 46 -12.55 4.73 -0.22
N GLY A 47 -12.85 5.01 -1.50
CA GLY A 47 -14.18 5.45 -1.94
C GLY A 47 -15.27 4.43 -1.60
N GLU A 48 -15.05 3.15 -1.93
CA GLU A 48 -15.98 2.05 -1.62
C GLU A 48 -16.24 1.95 -0.11
N ARG A 49 -15.21 2.11 0.73
CA ARG A 49 -15.36 2.10 2.19
C ARG A 49 -16.19 3.28 2.69
N LEU A 50 -15.99 4.48 2.14
CA LEU A 50 -16.79 5.65 2.49
C LEU A 50 -18.26 5.46 2.09
N GLU A 51 -18.52 4.94 0.89
CA GLU A 51 -19.87 4.64 0.41
C GLU A 51 -20.58 3.62 1.29
N ILE A 52 -19.88 2.57 1.73
CA ILE A 52 -20.41 1.58 2.67
C ILE A 52 -20.77 2.23 4.02
N LEU A 53 -19.87 3.03 4.59
CA LEU A 53 -20.10 3.70 5.88
C LEU A 53 -21.28 4.69 5.79
N HIS A 54 -21.32 5.48 4.72
CA HIS A 54 -22.41 6.40 4.44
C HIS A 54 -23.76 5.67 4.29
N SER A 55 -23.79 4.56 3.55
CA SER A 55 -24.99 3.72 3.36
C SER A 55 -25.50 3.10 4.66
N LEU A 56 -24.62 2.91 5.65
CA LEU A 56 -24.97 2.44 6.99
C LEU A 56 -25.38 3.58 7.95
N GLY A 57 -25.40 4.84 7.49
CA GLY A 57 -25.63 6.01 8.35
C GLY A 57 -24.53 6.24 9.39
N ARG A 58 -23.32 5.70 9.15
CA ARG A 58 -22.18 5.82 10.05
C ARG A 58 -21.25 6.92 9.59
N GLN A 59 -20.69 7.66 10.54
CA GLN A 59 -19.61 8.59 10.26
C GLN A 59 -18.33 7.82 9.92
N PRO A 60 -17.58 8.24 8.90
CA PRO A 60 -16.30 7.62 8.58
C PRO A 60 -15.29 7.88 9.69
N ASP A 61 -14.53 6.83 10.02
CA ASP A 61 -13.42 6.93 10.97
C ASP A 61 -12.37 7.94 10.45
N PRO A 62 -11.96 8.96 11.22
CA PRO A 62 -10.87 9.86 10.85
C PRO A 62 -9.58 9.13 10.43
N HIS A 63 -9.30 7.98 11.02
CA HIS A 63 -8.14 7.15 10.69
C HIS A 63 -8.21 6.57 9.26
N LEU A 64 -9.40 6.47 8.67
CA LEU A 64 -9.57 5.97 7.30
C LEU A 64 -8.93 6.90 6.27
N HIS A 65 -9.06 8.22 6.45
CA HIS A 65 -8.42 9.21 5.57
C HIS A 65 -6.90 9.25 5.77
N HIS A 66 -6.45 9.20 7.03
CA HIS A 66 -5.01 9.12 7.33
C HIS A 66 -4.36 7.85 6.78
N TYR A 67 -5.08 6.74 6.81
CA TYR A 67 -4.63 5.49 6.20
C TYR A 67 -4.40 5.65 4.70
N LEU A 68 -5.38 6.18 3.96
CA LEU A 68 -5.21 6.44 2.51
C LEU A 68 -4.01 7.36 2.26
N GLN A 69 -3.93 8.48 2.99
CA GLN A 69 -2.84 9.43 2.83
C GLN A 69 -1.47 8.77 3.06
N GLY A 70 -1.36 7.92 4.08
CA GLY A 70 -0.14 7.15 4.35
C GLY A 70 0.21 6.17 3.23
N GLN A 71 -0.78 5.49 2.63
CA GLN A 71 -0.53 4.60 1.48
C GLN A 71 -0.04 5.37 0.25
N LEU A 72 -0.70 6.49 -0.07
CA LEU A 72 -0.33 7.32 -1.22
C LEU A 72 1.05 7.95 -1.04
N GLU A 73 1.39 8.41 0.16
CA GLU A 73 2.71 8.98 0.43
C GLU A 73 3.80 7.91 0.31
N ARG A 74 3.53 6.70 0.78
CA ARG A 74 4.47 5.58 0.57
C ARG A 74 4.70 5.29 -0.90
N LEU A 75 3.65 5.26 -1.72
CA LEU A 75 3.78 5.05 -3.18
C LEU A 75 4.65 6.13 -3.83
N LYS A 76 4.46 7.40 -3.46
CA LYS A 76 5.31 8.49 -3.96
C LYS A 76 6.77 8.32 -3.57
N LEU A 77 7.06 7.87 -2.34
CA LEU A 77 8.43 7.63 -1.90
C LEU A 77 9.08 6.49 -2.69
N VAL A 78 8.35 5.40 -2.94
CA VAL A 78 8.82 4.28 -3.76
C VAL A 78 9.10 4.74 -5.19
N ARG A 79 8.12 5.43 -5.82
CA ARG A 79 8.27 6.05 -7.16
C ARG A 79 9.52 6.92 -7.24
N SER A 80 9.69 7.83 -6.27
CA SER A 80 10.83 8.75 -6.21
C SER A 80 12.16 8.02 -6.07
N ALA A 81 12.21 6.92 -5.33
CA ALA A 81 13.41 6.10 -5.20
C ALA A 81 13.74 5.39 -6.53
N LEU A 82 12.76 4.75 -7.17
CA LEU A 82 12.94 4.05 -8.45
C LEU A 82 13.40 5.01 -9.56
N GLN A 83 12.79 6.20 -9.66
CA GLN A 83 13.19 7.23 -10.63
C GLN A 83 14.63 7.71 -10.44
N ARG A 84 15.16 7.62 -9.23
CA ARG A 84 16.56 7.96 -8.91
C ARG A 84 17.50 6.76 -8.99
N GLY A 85 17.02 5.60 -9.41
CA GLY A 85 17.77 4.35 -9.42
C GLY A 85 18.18 3.87 -8.02
N ARG A 86 17.45 4.27 -6.98
CA ARG A 86 17.71 3.88 -5.58
C ARG A 86 16.77 2.75 -5.15
N ASP A 87 17.23 1.95 -4.19
CA ASP A 87 16.39 0.98 -3.50
C ASP A 87 15.30 1.73 -2.71
N PRO A 88 14.01 1.44 -2.95
CA PRO A 88 12.90 2.03 -2.19
C PRO A 88 12.85 1.58 -0.71
N GLY A 89 13.75 0.70 -0.27
CA GLY A 89 13.80 0.22 1.12
C GLY A 89 12.62 -0.67 1.46
N LEU A 90 12.08 -1.37 0.46
CA LEU A 90 10.92 -2.25 0.60
C LEU A 90 11.32 -3.63 1.11
N SER A 91 12.51 -4.09 0.74
CA SER A 91 13.18 -5.25 1.31
C SER A 91 14.16 -4.76 2.36
N ALA A 92 14.00 -5.19 3.61
CA ALA A 92 15.11 -5.13 4.56
C ALA A 92 16.24 -5.93 3.92
N GLY A 93 17.28 -5.24 3.44
CA GLY A 93 18.43 -5.92 2.89
C GLY A 93 18.91 -6.96 3.89
N VAL A 94 19.06 -8.19 3.42
CA VAL A 94 20.13 -9.07 3.90
C VAL A 94 21.43 -8.29 3.72
N ARG A 95 21.73 -7.48 4.71
CA ARG A 95 23.03 -6.91 5.02
C ARG A 95 23.36 -7.38 6.43
N GLU A 96 23.37 -8.70 6.63
CA GLU A 96 24.28 -9.25 7.63
C GLU A 96 25.68 -8.98 7.11
N GLY A 97 26.44 -8.27 7.93
CA GLY A 97 27.66 -7.59 7.54
C GLY A 97 28.72 -8.55 7.03
N ASP A 98 29.06 -8.39 5.76
CA ASP A 98 30.36 -8.78 5.22
C ASP A 98 31.25 -7.52 5.27
N ALA A 99 31.60 -7.10 6.49
CA ALA A 99 32.57 -6.03 6.76
C ALA A 99 32.93 -5.96 8.26
N HIS A 100 33.47 -7.04 8.82
CA HIS A 100 34.44 -6.91 9.91
C HIS A 100 35.71 -7.64 9.51
N ALA A 101 36.56 -6.89 8.82
CA ALA A 101 37.99 -7.14 8.83
C ALA A 101 38.49 -7.00 10.27
N SER A 102 39.01 -8.09 10.83
CA SER A 102 40.25 -8.18 11.63
C SER A 102 40.49 -9.63 12.05
#